data_AF-A0A948CHZ2-F1
#
_entry.id   AF-A0A948CHZ2-F1
#
_cell.length_a   1.000
_cell.length_b   1.000
_cell.length_c   1.000
_cell.angle_alpha   90.00
_cell.angle_beta   90.00
_cell.angle_gamma   90.00
#
_symmetry.space_group_name_H-M   'P 1'
#
loop_
_entity.id
_entity.type
_entity.pdbx_description
1 polymer ?
#
loop_
_entity_poly.entity_id
_entity_poly.type
_entity_poly.pdbx_seq_one_letter_code
_entity_poly.pdbx_strand_id
1 'polypeptide(L)' 'MSLTRPMVNRDSQFFWDGTAVGELRIQSCNACASLRFPPGPTCPDCGAQKTAEERRVRQREGRLVEHDGA' A
#
# COMPACT_ATOMS: atom_id res chain seq x y z
N MET A 1 -15.10 21.28 -10.53
CA MET A 1 -14.39 20.00 -10.69
C MET A 1 -15.07 18.94 -9.85
N SER A 2 -15.47 17.82 -10.46
CA SER A 2 -15.90 16.65 -9.70
C SER A 2 -14.66 15.95 -9.15
N LEU A 3 -14.56 15.82 -7.83
CA LEU A 3 -13.57 14.96 -7.19
C LEU A 3 -14.06 13.52 -7.35
N THR A 4 -13.51 12.79 -8.33
CA THR A 4 -13.75 11.36 -8.47
C THR A 4 -13.25 10.65 -7.21
N ARG A 5 -14.13 9.86 -6.58
CA ARG A 5 -13.75 9.08 -5.40
C ARG A 5 -12.71 8.02 -5.80
N PRO A 6 -11.73 7.71 -4.93
CA PRO A 6 -10.79 6.62 -5.19
C PRO A 6 -11.53 5.32 -5.49
N MET A 7 -11.07 4.60 -6.51
CA MET A 7 -11.58 3.26 -6.80
C MET A 7 -11.04 2.27 -5.78
N VAL A 8 -11.94 1.62 -5.04
CA VAL A 8 -11.62 0.54 -4.12
C VAL A 8 -11.82 -0.79 -4.82
N ASN A 9 -10.82 -1.68 -4.79
CA ASN A 9 -10.91 -3.02 -5.35
C ASN A 9 -10.33 -4.04 -4.38
N ARG A 10 -10.37 -5.33 -4.74
CA ARG A 10 -9.89 -6.42 -3.87
C ARG A 10 -8.41 -6.28 -3.48
N ASP A 11 -7.58 -5.70 -4.35
CA ASP A 11 -6.16 -5.53 -4.09
C ASP A 11 -5.88 -4.29 -3.22
N SER A 12 -6.84 -3.35 -3.07
CA SER A 12 -6.69 -2.15 -2.23
C SER A 12 -7.60 -2.12 -1.00
N GLN A 13 -8.56 -3.05 -0.87
CA GLN A 13 -9.56 -3.08 0.21
C GLN A 13 -8.92 -2.97 1.60
N PHE A 14 -7.84 -3.71 1.84
CA PHE A 14 -7.14 -3.75 3.13
C PHE A 14 -6.60 -2.38 3.57
N PHE A 15 -6.17 -1.55 2.62
CA PHE A 15 -5.68 -0.21 2.88
C PHE A 15 -6.84 0.65 3.38
N TRP A 16 -7.96 0.64 2.65
CA TRP A 16 -9.15 1.41 3.00
C TRP A 16 -9.78 0.95 4.31
N ASP A 17 -9.88 -0.35 4.55
CA ASP A 17 -10.35 -0.91 5.82
C ASP A 17 -9.45 -0.50 6.98
N GLY A 18 -8.13 -0.44 6.77
CA GLY A 18 -7.18 0.09 7.74
C GLY A 18 -7.44 1.57 8.04
N THR A 19 -7.58 2.39 7.00
CA THR A 19 -7.84 3.83 7.17
C THR A 19 -9.14 4.10 7.94
N ALA A 20 -10.17 3.29 7.73
CA ALA A 20 -11.46 3.41 8.42
C ALA A 20 -11.35 3.23 9.95
N VAL A 21 -10.32 2.54 10.44
CA VAL A 21 -10.06 2.30 11.88
C VAL A 21 -8.78 2.98 12.39
N GLY A 22 -8.22 3.92 11.63
CA GLY A 22 -7.02 4.66 12.03
C GLY A 22 -5.72 3.83 11.97
N GLU A 23 -5.65 2.83 11.08
CA GLU A 23 -4.48 1.99 10.89
C GLU A 23 -3.86 2.17 9.50
N LEU A 24 -2.53 2.28 9.46
CA LEU A 24 -1.81 2.14 8.20
C LEU A 24 -1.50 0.67 7.95
N ARG A 25 -2.19 0.07 6.97
CA ARG A 25 -1.96 -1.29 6.51
C ARG A 25 -1.30 -1.24 5.13
N ILE A 26 -0.19 -1.96 4.95
CA ILE A 26 0.59 -2.01 3.71
C ILE A 26 0.81 -3.47 3.33
N GLN A 27 0.72 -3.76 2.03
CA GLN A 27 0.98 -5.09 1.50
C GLN A 27 2.47 -5.44 1.66
N SER A 28 2.78 -6.63 2.17
CA SER A 28 4.14 -7.18 2.23
C SER A 28 4.26 -8.40 1.31
N CYS A 29 5.36 -8.53 0.57
CA CYS A 29 5.61 -9.72 -0.23
C CYS A 29 5.97 -10.92 0.66
N ASN A 30 5.33 -12.08 0.51
CA ASN A 30 5.68 -13.26 1.33
C ASN A 30 7.01 -13.91 0.91
N ALA A 31 7.55 -13.58 -0.27
CA ALA A 31 8.83 -14.11 -0.73
C ALA A 31 10.03 -13.28 -0.25
N CYS A 32 9.97 -11.95 -0.39
CA CYS A 32 11.10 -11.06 -0.06
C CYS A 32 10.84 -10.08 1.09
N ALA A 33 9.65 -10.10 1.69
CA ALA A 33 9.21 -9.20 2.77
C ALA A 33 9.13 -7.70 2.44
N SER A 34 9.43 -7.27 1.20
CA SER A 34 9.30 -5.87 0.76
C SER A 34 7.88 -5.34 0.98
N LEU A 35 7.78 -4.10 1.48
CA LEU A 35 6.52 -3.36 1.60
C LEU A 35 6.17 -2.75 0.25
N ARG A 36 4.90 -2.82 -0.15
CA ARG A 36 4.44 -2.45 -1.50
C ARG A 36 3.30 -1.44 -1.43
N PHE A 37 3.54 -0.26 -1.99
CA PHE A 37 2.54 0.78 -2.21
C PHE A 37 2.85 1.51 -3.53
N PRO A 38 1.90 1.60 -4.48
CA PRO A 38 0.54 1.05 -4.44
C PRO A 38 0.49 -0.50 -4.38
N PRO A 39 -0.57 -1.10 -3.83
CA PRO A 39 -0.70 -2.56 -3.79
C PRO A 39 -0.96 -3.15 -5.18
N GLY A 40 -0.53 -4.41 -5.37
CA GLY A 40 -0.72 -5.10 -6.65
C GLY A 40 -0.47 -6.60 -6.60
N PRO A 41 -0.76 -7.32 -7.70
CA PRO A 41 -0.70 -8.78 -7.76
C PRO A 41 0.73 -9.34 -7.78
N THR A 42 1.71 -8.55 -8.21
CA THR A 42 3.11 -8.96 -8.42
C THR A 42 4.05 -8.07 -7.61
N CYS A 43 5.10 -8.65 -7.03
CA CYS A 43 6.13 -7.88 -6.34
C CYS A 43 7.11 -7.25 -7.34
N PRO A 44 7.34 -5.92 -7.31
CA PRO A 44 8.30 -5.28 -8.21
C PRO A 44 9.76 -5.60 -7.83
N ASP A 45 10.03 -5.93 -6.57
CA ASP A 45 11.39 -6.24 -6.10
C ASP A 45 11.87 -7.65 -6.51
N CYS A 46 10.99 -8.65 -6.51
CA CYS A 46 11.38 -10.05 -6.72
C CYS A 46 10.54 -10.82 -7.76
N GLY A 47 9.48 -10.23 -8.32
CA GLY A 47 8.63 -10.87 -9.33
C GLY A 47 7.66 -11.94 -8.81
N ALA A 48 7.67 -12.26 -7.51
CA ALA A 48 6.76 -13.24 -6.93
C ALA A 48 5.28 -12.85 -7.12
N GLN A 49 4.46 -13.84 -7.47
CA GLN A 49 3.02 -13.73 -7.70
C GLN A 49 2.25 -14.08 -6.41
N LYS A 50 1.17 -13.33 -6.13
CA LYS A 50 0.13 -13.59 -5.10
C LYS A 50 0.44 -14.66 -4.03
N THR A 51 1.22 -14.25 -3.04
CA THR A 51 1.10 -14.60 -1.62
C THR A 51 1.62 -13.37 -0.88
N ALA A 52 0.75 -12.45 -0.52
CA ALA A 52 1.20 -11.20 0.09
C ALA A 52 0.32 -10.89 1.29
N GLU A 53 0.93 -10.91 2.46
CA GLU A 53 0.28 -10.62 3.73
C GLU A 53 0.12 -9.11 3.91
N GLU A 54 -0.99 -8.71 4.52
CA GLU A 54 -1.24 -7.31 4.89
C GLU A 54 -0.61 -7.04 6.25
N ARG A 55 0.38 -6.14 6.31
CA ARG A 55 1.01 -5.77 7.58
C ARG A 55 0.50 -4.42 8.05
N ARG A 56 0.03 -4.37 9.30
CA ARG A 56 -0.12 -3.12 10.04
C ARG A 56 1.27 -2.55 10.28
N VAL A 57 1.58 -1.45 9.63
CA VAL A 57 2.83 -0.74 9.86
C VAL A 57 2.60 0.36 10.88
N ARG A 58 3.56 0.51 11.80
CA ARG A 58 3.59 1.67 12.68
C ARG A 58 4.03 2.86 11.81
N GLN A 59 3.25 3.94 11.78
CA GLN A 59 3.75 5.23 11.30
C GLN A 59 4.85 5.69 12.26
N ARG A 60 6.09 5.26 12.00
CA ARG A 60 7.28 5.75 12.71
C ARG A 60 7.89 6.82 11.82
N GLU A 61 7.58 8.08 12.11
CA GLU A 61 8.15 9.29 11.52
C GLU A 61 8.18 9.35 9.97
N GLY A 62 7.27 10.13 9.38
CA GLY A 62 7.38 10.52 7.98
C GLY A 62 8.33 11.71 7.83
N ARG A 63 9.15 11.72 6.78
CA ARG A 63 9.87 12.93 6.35
C ARG A 63 9.06 13.64 5.27
N LEU A 64 8.81 14.93 5.43
CA LEU A 64 8.30 15.76 4.33
C LEU A 64 9.39 15.80 3.26
N VAL A 65 9.04 15.33 2.06
CA VAL A 65 9.91 15.41 0.89
C VAL A 65 9.20 16.28 -0.14
N GLU A 66 9.94 17.25 -0.68
CA GLU A 66 9.47 18.03 -1.81
C GLU A 66 9.66 17.17 -3.08
N HIS A 67 8.64 17.16 -3.92
CA HIS A 67 8.75 16.57 -5.25
C HIS A 67 8.89 17.72 -6.23
N ASP A 68 10.07 17.89 -6.83
CA ASP A 68 10.25 18.76 -7.99
C ASP A 68 9.30 18.26 -9.08
N GLY A 69 8.23 19.00 -9.33
CA GLY A 69 7.15 18.59 -10.23
C GLY A 69 7.68 18.27 -11.63
N ALA A 70 7.39 17.06 -12.10
CA ALA A 70 7.53 16.65 -13.49
C ALA A 70 6.20 16.78 -14.22
#